data_AF-A0A7Y2L1K5-F1
#
_entry.id   AF-A0A7Y2L1K5-F1
#
_cell.length_a   1.000
_cell.length_b   1.000
_cell.length_c   1.000
_cell.angle_alpha   90.00
_cell.angle_beta   90.00
_cell.angle_gamma   90.00
#
_symmetry.space_group_name_H-M   'P 1'
#
loop_
_entity.id
_entity.type
_entity.pdbx_description
1 polymer ?
#
loop_
_entity_poly.entity_id
_entity_poly.type
_entity_poly.pdbx_seq_one_letter_code
_entity_poly.pdbx_strand_id
1 'polypeptide(L)'
;MLFPVLNGLPLGKVLIRTVKEFIDDEMSTYASALAYQMLFSLFPFILFLIALIGFLHLPDFFSWLRLQSELVLPPQALEQVNPVIDQLQQSKGGLLSVGIVIALWTASAGVRLMMSAMNAAYDVVEGRPVWKRFPLSIFYTIGIAGMLLAAAALMVLGPQVMSWLAGQVGLEEFVVTLWTILRWPVIVLLLMV
;
A
#
# COMPACT_ATOMS: atom_id res chain seq x y z
N MET A 1 -17.87 -6.63 -25.83
CA MET A 1 -17.91 -7.85 -25.00
C MET A 1 -16.54 -8.47 -25.04
N LEU A 2 -15.83 -8.54 -23.90
CA LEU A 2 -14.36 -8.67 -23.83
C LEU A 2 -13.79 -10.07 -24.14
N PHE A 3 -14.62 -11.13 -24.23
CA PHE A 3 -14.16 -12.50 -24.48
C PHE A 3 -15.01 -13.20 -25.54
N PRO A 4 -14.56 -13.27 -26.81
CA PRO A 4 -15.29 -13.91 -27.90
C PRO A 4 -15.62 -15.39 -27.65
N VAL A 5 -14.80 -16.07 -26.84
CA VAL A 5 -14.93 -17.50 -26.45
C VAL A 5 -16.12 -17.75 -25.50
N LEU A 6 -16.63 -16.71 -24.84
CA LEU A 6 -17.74 -16.81 -23.89
C LEU A 6 -19.12 -16.49 -24.49
N ASN A 7 -19.17 -16.08 -25.77
CA ASN A 7 -20.43 -15.75 -26.43
C ASN A 7 -21.35 -16.99 -26.51
N GLY A 8 -22.50 -16.92 -25.86
CA GLY A 8 -23.53 -17.97 -25.87
C GLY A 8 -23.40 -19.04 -24.77
N LEU A 9 -22.45 -18.93 -23.85
CA LEU A 9 -22.36 -19.85 -22.71
C LEU A 9 -23.28 -19.41 -21.54
N PRO A 10 -24.03 -20.33 -20.91
CA PRO A 10 -24.78 -20.02 -19.70
C PRO A 10 -23.82 -19.68 -18.55
N LEU A 11 -24.16 -18.68 -17.73
CA LEU A 11 -23.36 -18.21 -16.59
C LEU A 11 -22.89 -19.35 -15.67
N GLY A 12 -23.74 -20.37 -15.47
CA GLY A 12 -23.38 -21.54 -14.67
C GLY A 12 -22.19 -22.34 -15.22
N LYS A 13 -22.07 -22.46 -16.55
CA LYS A 13 -20.89 -23.13 -17.17
C LYS A 13 -19.61 -22.31 -16.98
N VAL A 14 -19.70 -20.99 -17.03
CA VAL A 14 -18.55 -20.11 -16.77
C VAL A 14 -18.10 -20.28 -15.33
N LEU A 15 -19.02 -20.23 -14.38
CA LEU A 15 -18.72 -20.42 -12.95
C LEU A 15 -18.06 -21.78 -12.68
N ILE A 16 -18.62 -22.87 -13.21
CA ILE A 16 -18.08 -24.22 -13.04
C ILE A 16 -16.66 -24.30 -13.61
N ARG A 17 -16.41 -23.71 -14.79
CA ARG A 17 -15.07 -23.67 -15.38
C ARG A 17 -14.09 -22.86 -14.52
N THR A 18 -14.48 -21.68 -14.05
CA THR A 18 -13.63 -20.85 -13.19
C THR A 18 -13.28 -21.56 -11.88
N VAL A 19 -14.25 -22.22 -11.24
CA VAL A 19 -13.99 -23.00 -10.01
C VAL A 19 -13.06 -24.16 -10.29
N LYS A 20 -13.24 -24.86 -11.43
CA LYS A 20 -12.36 -25.94 -11.82
C LYS A 20 -10.93 -25.45 -12.05
N GLU A 21 -10.74 -24.39 -12.83
CA GLU A 21 -9.42 -23.80 -13.10
C GLU A 21 -8.75 -23.33 -11.80
N PHE A 22 -9.52 -22.69 -10.91
CA PHE A 22 -9.01 -22.25 -9.61
C PHE A 22 -8.45 -23.41 -8.78
N ILE A 23 -9.08 -24.59 -8.86
CA ILE A 23 -8.63 -25.80 -8.17
C ILE A 23 -7.43 -26.41 -8.89
N ASP A 24 -7.52 -26.55 -10.22
CA ASP A 24 -6.49 -27.16 -11.06
C ASP A 24 -5.16 -26.38 -11.01
N ASP A 25 -5.22 -25.05 -10.91
CA ASP A 25 -4.04 -24.16 -10.79
C ASP A 25 -3.54 -23.98 -9.34
N GLU A 26 -4.14 -24.69 -8.38
CA GLU A 26 -3.82 -24.59 -6.95
C GLU A 26 -3.87 -23.14 -6.41
N MET A 27 -4.83 -22.33 -6.86
CA MET A 27 -4.91 -20.90 -6.49
C MET A 27 -5.03 -20.67 -4.99
N SER A 28 -5.59 -21.61 -4.24
CA SER A 28 -5.60 -21.60 -2.76
C SER A 28 -4.19 -21.57 -2.15
N THR A 29 -3.23 -22.26 -2.76
CA THR A 29 -1.82 -22.27 -2.34
C THR A 29 -1.20 -20.89 -2.55
N TYR A 30 -1.42 -20.28 -3.73
CA TYR A 30 -0.96 -18.92 -4.00
C TYR A 30 -1.59 -17.89 -3.08
N ALA A 31 -2.90 -17.98 -2.83
CA ALA A 31 -3.61 -17.09 -1.92
C ALA A 31 -3.04 -17.17 -0.49
N SER A 32 -2.79 -18.38 0.00
CA SER A 32 -2.18 -18.61 1.31
C SER A 32 -0.76 -18.05 1.37
N ALA A 33 0.05 -18.32 0.34
CA ALA A 33 1.43 -17.82 0.26
C ALA A 33 1.48 -16.28 0.23
N LEU A 34 0.59 -15.63 -0.53
CA LEU A 34 0.45 -14.17 -0.56
C LEU A 34 0.01 -13.61 0.80
N ALA A 35 -0.95 -14.25 1.47
CA ALA A 35 -1.42 -13.83 2.79
C ALA A 35 -0.29 -13.90 3.84
N TYR A 36 0.46 -15.01 3.88
CA TYR A 36 1.63 -15.13 4.75
C TYR A 36 2.69 -14.09 4.40
N GLN A 37 2.99 -13.88 3.12
CA GLN A 37 3.96 -12.88 2.70
C GLN A 37 3.56 -11.45 3.10
N MET A 38 2.27 -11.12 2.98
CA MET A 38 1.74 -9.84 3.45
C MET A 38 1.90 -9.70 4.96
N LEU A 39 1.54 -10.73 5.74
CA LEU A 39 1.70 -10.74 7.20
C LEU A 39 3.16 -10.53 7.62
N PHE A 40 4.11 -11.23 6.99
CA PHE A 40 5.53 -11.03 7.26
C PHE A 40 6.03 -9.65 6.84
N SER A 41 5.49 -9.07 5.77
CA SER A 41 5.86 -7.73 5.31
C SER A 41 5.37 -6.60 6.22
N LEU A 42 4.34 -6.84 7.05
CA LEU A 42 3.83 -5.85 8.01
C LEU A 42 4.90 -5.42 9.01
N PHE A 43 5.75 -6.34 9.49
CA PHE A 43 6.77 -6.00 10.48
C PHE A 43 7.80 -4.99 9.92
N PRO A 44 8.48 -5.24 8.78
CA PRO A 44 9.32 -4.23 8.14
C PRO A 44 8.58 -2.94 7.79
N PHE A 45 7.32 -3.05 7.37
CA PHE A 45 6.53 -1.87 7.01
C PHE A 45 6.25 -0.97 8.23
N ILE A 46 5.89 -1.54 9.38
CA ILE A 46 5.70 -0.80 10.62
C ILE A 46 7.03 -0.16 11.07
N LEU A 47 8.14 -0.89 10.99
CA LEU A 47 9.47 -0.34 11.29
C LEU A 47 9.82 0.83 10.38
N PHE A 48 9.51 0.72 9.09
CA PHE A 48 9.66 1.80 8.12
C PHE A 48 8.81 3.02 8.50
N LEU A 49 7.53 2.84 8.81
CA LEU A 49 6.64 3.94 9.22
C LEU A 49 7.16 4.64 10.48
N ILE A 50 7.57 3.88 11.48
CA ILE A 50 8.16 4.39 12.71
C ILE A 50 9.40 5.24 12.42
N ALA A 51 10.32 4.72 11.61
CA ALA A 51 11.53 5.43 11.24
C ALA A 51 11.24 6.67 10.39
N LEU A 52 10.21 6.62 9.54
CA LEU A 52 9.78 7.74 8.70
C LEU A 52 9.22 8.88 9.56
N ILE A 53 8.37 8.56 10.54
CA ILE A 53 7.80 9.55 11.47
C ILE A 53 8.90 10.25 12.27
N GLY A 54 9.87 9.48 12.80
CA GLY A 54 11.05 10.04 13.47
C GLY A 54 11.87 10.94 12.56
N PHE A 55 12.10 10.52 11.31
CA PHE A 55 12.84 11.29 10.32
C PHE A 55 12.15 12.59 9.87
N LEU A 56 10.83 12.60 9.75
CA LEU A 56 10.06 13.79 9.36
C LEU A 56 9.99 14.84 10.47
N HIS A 57 10.44 14.51 11.69
CA HIS A 57 10.42 15.41 12.85
C HIS A 57 9.06 16.09 13.00
N LEU A 58 7.99 15.32 13.13
CA LEU A 58 6.63 15.82 13.34
C LEU A 58 6.34 15.96 14.85
N PRO A 59 6.70 17.08 15.52
CA PRO A 59 6.53 17.23 16.97
C PRO A 59 5.07 17.08 17.41
N ASP A 60 4.14 17.55 16.58
CA ASP A 60 2.69 17.47 16.85
C ASP A 60 2.14 16.05 16.80
N PHE A 61 2.78 15.16 16.03
CA PHE A 61 2.37 13.75 15.98
C PHE A 61 2.71 13.02 17.27
N PHE A 62 3.91 13.23 17.81
CA PHE A 62 4.34 12.57 19.04
C PHE A 62 3.61 13.09 20.28
N SER A 63 3.24 14.38 20.31
CA SER A 63 2.38 14.92 21.36
C SER A 63 0.95 14.37 21.27
N TRP A 64 0.37 14.32 20.06
CA TRP A 64 -0.92 13.69 19.82
C TRP A 64 -0.92 12.21 20.23
N LEU A 65 0.10 11.45 19.85
CA LEU A 65 0.22 10.02 20.17
C LEU A 65 0.27 9.78 21.69
N ARG A 66 0.97 10.62 22.44
CA ARG A 66 1.00 10.55 23.91
C ARG A 66 -0.38 10.79 24.51
N LEU A 67 -1.07 11.85 24.07
CA LEU A 67 -2.43 12.14 24.52
C LEU A 67 -3.40 11.00 24.21
N GLN A 68 -3.32 10.41 23.02
CA GLN A 68 -4.14 9.23 22.69
C GLN A 68 -3.78 8.02 23.55
N SER A 69 -2.50 7.81 23.83
CA SER A 69 -2.04 6.72 24.68
C SER A 69 -2.58 6.87 26.11
N GLU A 70 -2.56 8.08 26.66
CA GLU A 70 -3.11 8.41 27.99
C GLU A 70 -4.61 8.13 28.11
N LEU A 71 -5.36 8.26 27.02
CA LEU A 71 -6.80 7.99 27.00
C LEU A 71 -7.15 6.50 27.00
N VAL A 72 -6.25 5.64 26.51
CA VAL A 72 -6.53 4.22 26.27
C VAL A 72 -5.77 3.31 27.24
N LEU A 73 -4.61 3.75 27.76
CA LEU A 73 -3.72 2.94 28.56
C LEU A 73 -3.71 3.36 30.04
N PRO A 74 -3.62 2.41 30.98
CA PRO A 74 -3.41 2.72 32.40
C PRO A 74 -2.00 3.28 32.66
N PRO A 75 -1.77 4.00 33.77
CA PRO A 75 -0.50 4.66 34.06
C PRO A 75 0.72 3.73 34.02
N GLN A 76 0.60 2.48 34.49
CA GLN A 76 1.70 1.53 34.48
C GLN A 76 2.13 1.10 33.06
N ALA A 77 1.20 1.12 32.09
CA ALA A 77 1.53 0.83 30.69
C ALA A 77 2.21 2.05 30.02
N LEU A 78 1.83 3.27 30.40
CA LEU A 78 2.45 4.51 29.91
C LEU A 78 3.92 4.63 30.32
N GLU A 79 4.29 4.14 31.51
CA GLU A 79 5.69 4.08 31.94
C GLU A 79 6.58 3.25 31.00
N GLN A 80 6.01 2.28 30.29
CA GLN A 80 6.74 1.50 29.28
C GLN A 80 6.65 2.10 27.87
N VAL A 81 5.53 2.75 27.52
CA VAL A 81 5.30 3.29 26.19
C VAL A 81 6.01 4.62 25.96
N ASN A 82 6.03 5.52 26.96
CA ASN A 82 6.65 6.84 26.83
C ASN A 82 8.15 6.79 26.44
N PRO A 83 8.99 5.91 27.05
CA PRO A 83 10.38 5.76 26.62
C PRO A 83 10.52 5.28 25.17
N VAL A 84 9.60 4.43 24.70
CA VAL A 84 9.59 4.00 23.29
C VAL A 84 9.30 5.20 22.40
N ILE A 85 8.27 5.99 22.70
CA ILE A 85 7.92 7.21 21.96
C ILE A 85 9.12 8.18 21.90
N ASP A 86 9.84 8.37 23.00
CA ASP A 86 11.03 9.24 23.05
C ASP A 86 12.16 8.71 22.17
N GLN A 87 12.40 7.39 22.18
CA GLN A 87 13.37 6.75 21.29
C GLN A 87 13.01 6.92 19.82
N LEU A 88 11.71 6.85 19.48
CA LEU A 88 11.24 7.07 18.10
C LEU A 88 11.45 8.53 17.67
N GLN A 89 11.22 9.49 18.56
CA GLN A 89 11.43 10.91 18.30
C GLN A 89 12.92 11.26 18.12
N GLN A 90 13.82 10.55 18.80
CA GLN A 90 15.27 10.74 18.69
C GLN A 90 15.94 9.86 17.63
N SER A 91 15.17 9.01 16.93
CA SER A 91 15.74 8.00 16.05
C SER A 91 16.52 8.62 14.88
N LYS A 92 17.75 8.14 14.66
CA LYS A 92 18.65 8.63 13.61
C LYS A 92 18.28 8.02 12.26
N GLY A 93 18.49 8.78 11.17
CA GLY A 93 18.16 8.38 9.79
C GLY A 93 18.76 7.03 9.30
N GLY A 94 19.75 6.46 9.99
CA GLY A 94 20.26 5.12 9.69
C GLY A 94 19.22 4.00 9.85
N LEU A 95 18.32 4.11 10.83
CA LEU A 95 17.24 3.14 11.04
C LEU A 95 16.20 3.20 9.90
N LEU A 96 15.95 4.39 9.37
CA LEU A 96 15.09 4.61 8.21
C LEU A 96 15.63 3.93 6.97
N SER A 97 16.92 4.11 6.66
CA SER A 97 17.54 3.48 5.49
C SER A 97 17.46 1.96 5.53
N VAL A 98 17.73 1.36 6.69
CA VAL A 98 17.61 -0.10 6.88
C VAL A 98 16.15 -0.54 6.77
N GLY A 99 15.22 0.19 7.40
CA GLY A 99 13.79 -0.09 7.32
C GLY A 99 13.26 -0.06 5.89
N ILE A 100 13.66 0.94 5.10
CA ILE A 100 13.31 1.06 3.67
C ILE A 100 13.80 -0.15 2.89
N VAL A 101 15.08 -0.53 3.06
CA VAL A 101 15.67 -1.64 2.31
C VAL A 101 14.95 -2.96 2.64
N ILE A 102 14.68 -3.22 3.92
CA ILE A 102 14.00 -4.44 4.35
C ILE A 102 12.54 -4.42 3.87
N ALA A 103 11.82 -3.30 4.00
CA ALA A 103 10.44 -3.17 3.55
C ALA A 103 10.32 -3.35 2.03
N LEU A 104 11.23 -2.74 1.26
CA LEU A 104 11.27 -2.91 -0.19
C LEU A 104 11.60 -4.35 -0.58
N TRP A 105 12.52 -5.00 0.15
CA TRP A 105 12.87 -6.40 -0.07
C TRP A 105 11.66 -7.32 0.14
N THR A 106 10.95 -7.18 1.27
CA THR A 106 9.79 -8.02 1.60
C THR A 106 8.59 -7.74 0.71
N ALA A 107 8.32 -6.47 0.37
CA ALA A 107 7.26 -6.11 -0.56
C ALA A 107 7.56 -6.63 -1.97
N SER A 108 8.81 -6.53 -2.44
CA SER A 108 9.20 -7.09 -3.75
C SER A 108 9.06 -8.61 -3.83
N ALA A 109 9.23 -9.32 -2.71
CA ALA A 109 8.95 -10.75 -2.64
C ALA A 109 7.46 -11.04 -2.87
N GLY A 110 6.57 -10.27 -2.24
CA GLY A 110 5.12 -10.35 -2.48
C GLY A 110 4.74 -10.10 -3.95
N VAL A 111 5.33 -9.08 -4.57
CA VAL A 111 5.09 -8.79 -5.99
C VAL A 111 5.60 -9.92 -6.88
N ARG A 112 6.74 -10.56 -6.56
CA ARG A 112 7.18 -11.77 -7.29
C ARG A 112 6.20 -12.92 -7.13
N LEU A 113 5.69 -13.20 -5.93
CA LEU A 113 4.68 -14.23 -5.72
C LEU A 113 3.42 -13.93 -6.54
N MET A 114 2.99 -12.67 -6.57
CA MET A 114 1.85 -12.25 -7.37
C MET A 114 2.08 -12.47 -8.88
N MET A 115 3.29 -12.19 -9.38
CA MET A 115 3.63 -12.53 -10.77
C MET A 115 3.52 -14.03 -11.05
N SER A 116 3.97 -14.87 -10.11
CA SER A 116 3.83 -16.33 -10.24
C SER A 116 2.36 -16.76 -10.22
N ALA A 117 1.55 -16.20 -9.33
CA ALA A 117 0.12 -16.50 -9.24
C ALA A 117 -0.62 -16.08 -10.52
N MET A 118 -0.30 -14.90 -11.08
CA MET A 118 -0.86 -14.44 -12.35
C MET A 118 -0.42 -15.31 -13.52
N ASN A 119 0.85 -15.68 -13.58
CA ASN A 119 1.34 -16.59 -14.61
C ASN A 119 0.61 -17.94 -14.55
N ALA A 120 0.39 -18.49 -13.35
CA ALA A 120 -0.38 -19.72 -13.18
C ALA A 120 -1.84 -19.55 -13.63
N ALA A 121 -2.55 -18.51 -13.16
CA ALA A 121 -3.96 -18.27 -13.51
C ALA A 121 -4.22 -17.95 -15.00
N TYR A 122 -3.18 -17.63 -15.76
CA TYR A 122 -3.25 -17.36 -17.20
C TYR A 122 -2.50 -18.40 -18.04
N ASP A 123 -2.08 -19.53 -17.44
CA ASP A 123 -1.31 -20.59 -18.10
C ASP A 123 -0.02 -20.12 -18.81
N VAL A 124 0.61 -19.06 -18.29
CA VAL A 124 1.82 -18.47 -18.86
C VAL A 124 3.06 -19.11 -18.25
N VAL A 125 3.84 -19.82 -19.07
CA VAL A 125 5.16 -20.32 -18.67
C VAL A 125 6.14 -19.14 -18.52
N GLU A 126 6.70 -18.97 -17.32
CA GLU A 126 7.67 -17.90 -17.05
C GLU A 126 9.01 -18.15 -17.78
N GLY A 127 9.18 -17.50 -18.93
CA GLY A 127 10.41 -17.58 -19.72
C GLY A 127 11.52 -16.64 -19.27
N ARG A 128 11.26 -15.69 -18.34
CA ARG A 128 12.27 -14.73 -17.90
C ARG A 128 13.18 -15.35 -16.83
N PRO A 129 14.50 -15.22 -16.97
CA PRO A 129 15.43 -15.68 -15.95
C PRO A 129 15.30 -14.83 -14.67
N VAL A 130 15.67 -15.42 -13.53
CA VAL A 130 15.52 -14.82 -12.20
C VAL A 130 16.18 -13.43 -12.11
N TRP A 131 17.33 -13.24 -12.76
CA TRP A 131 18.04 -11.95 -12.76
C TRP A 131 17.30 -10.82 -13.51
N LYS A 132 16.37 -11.14 -14.42
CA LYS A 132 15.49 -10.13 -15.05
C LYS A 132 14.22 -9.92 -14.22
N ARG A 133 13.68 -10.99 -13.64
CA ARG A 133 12.46 -10.96 -12.83
C ARG A 133 12.65 -10.20 -11.51
N PHE A 134 13.81 -10.35 -10.88
CA PHE A 134 14.12 -9.72 -9.60
C PHE A 134 14.08 -8.17 -9.66
N PRO A 135 14.86 -7.48 -10.52
CA PRO A 135 14.80 -6.02 -10.61
C PRO A 135 13.43 -5.52 -11.07
N LEU A 136 12.76 -6.24 -11.95
CA LEU A 136 11.40 -5.88 -12.38
C LEU A 136 10.41 -5.90 -11.20
N SER A 137 10.54 -6.85 -10.29
CA SER A 137 9.71 -6.89 -9.08
C SER A 137 9.94 -5.69 -8.17
N ILE A 138 11.19 -5.24 -8.02
CA ILE A 138 11.50 -4.05 -7.25
C ILE A 138 10.90 -2.82 -7.94
N PHE A 139 11.05 -2.70 -9.25
CA PHE A 139 10.49 -1.60 -10.02
C PHE A 139 8.97 -1.49 -9.85
N TYR A 140 8.23 -2.60 -10.02
CA TYR A 140 6.79 -2.61 -9.78
C TYR A 140 6.43 -2.31 -8.32
N THR A 141 7.23 -2.79 -7.37
CA THR A 141 7.01 -2.48 -5.94
C THR A 141 7.15 -0.99 -5.66
N ILE A 142 8.18 -0.34 -6.21
CA ILE A 142 8.39 1.11 -6.08
C ILE A 142 7.26 1.87 -6.77
N GLY A 143 6.83 1.43 -7.95
CA GLY A 143 5.70 2.03 -8.67
C GLY A 143 4.42 1.99 -7.85
N ILE A 144 4.02 0.80 -7.37
CA ILE A 144 2.84 0.62 -6.52
C ILE A 144 2.96 1.44 -5.24
N ALA A 145 4.11 1.39 -4.56
CA ALA A 145 4.33 2.18 -3.34
C ALA A 145 4.22 3.69 -3.61
N GLY A 146 4.80 4.18 -4.70
CA GLY A 146 4.72 5.58 -5.13
C GLY A 146 3.29 6.00 -5.43
N MET A 147 2.50 5.18 -6.12
CA MET A 147 1.09 5.43 -6.39
C MET A 147 0.26 5.47 -5.10
N LEU A 148 0.47 4.53 -4.18
CA LEU A 148 -0.22 4.51 -2.88
C LEU A 148 0.13 5.74 -2.04
N LEU A 149 1.41 6.14 -2.01
CA LEU A 149 1.86 7.35 -1.34
C LEU A 149 1.29 8.61 -1.97
N ALA A 150 1.24 8.69 -3.31
CA ALA A 150 0.62 9.80 -4.03
C ALA A 150 -0.88 9.88 -3.75
N ALA A 151 -1.59 8.75 -3.76
CA ALA A 151 -3.01 8.68 -3.40
C ALA A 151 -3.25 9.15 -1.97
N ALA A 152 -2.45 8.69 -1.00
CA ALA A 152 -2.54 9.13 0.39
C ALA A 152 -2.25 10.63 0.53
N ALA A 153 -1.22 11.15 -0.13
CA ALA A 153 -0.87 12.56 -0.13
C ALA A 153 -1.99 13.42 -0.73
N LEU A 154 -2.57 13.01 -1.86
CA LEU A 154 -3.74 13.67 -2.47
C LEU A 154 -4.95 13.67 -1.53
N MET A 155 -5.13 12.61 -0.76
CA MET A 155 -6.24 12.48 0.17
C MET A 155 -6.09 13.39 1.40
N VAL A 156 -4.89 13.44 1.97
CA VAL A 156 -4.57 14.20 3.20
C VAL A 156 -4.26 15.67 2.90
N LEU A 157 -3.34 15.93 1.98
CA LEU A 157 -2.87 17.28 1.65
C LEU A 157 -3.74 17.97 0.60
N GLY A 158 -4.45 17.21 -0.25
CA GLY A 158 -5.24 17.76 -1.35
C GLY A 158 -6.22 18.86 -0.91
N PRO A 159 -7.03 18.68 0.15
CA PRO A 159 -7.92 19.75 0.64
C PRO A 159 -7.18 21.04 1.03
N GLN A 160 -6.04 20.91 1.70
CA GLN A 160 -5.26 22.05 2.20
C GLN A 160 -4.54 22.80 1.08
N VAL A 161 -4.01 22.07 0.10
CA VAL A 161 -3.41 22.66 -1.11
C VAL A 161 -4.47 23.35 -1.96
N MET A 162 -5.65 22.72 -2.11
CA MET A 162 -6.72 23.28 -2.93
C MET A 162 -7.39 24.48 -2.28
N SER A 163 -7.57 24.53 -0.96
CA SER A 163 -8.06 25.73 -0.27
C SER A 163 -7.07 26.90 -0.40
N TRP A 164 -5.77 26.63 -0.27
CA TRP A 164 -4.74 27.65 -0.48
C TRP A 164 -4.75 28.22 -1.91
N LEU A 165 -4.86 27.36 -2.93
CA LEU A 165 -5.00 27.78 -4.34
C LEU A 165 -6.29 28.57 -4.58
N ALA A 166 -7.40 28.11 -3.98
CA ALA A 166 -8.69 28.76 -4.05
C ALA A 166 -8.66 30.21 -3.54
N GLY A 167 -7.97 30.43 -2.41
CA GLY A 167 -7.82 31.75 -1.79
C GLY A 167 -7.07 32.76 -2.69
N GLN A 168 -6.20 32.29 -3.58
CA GLN A 168 -5.50 33.17 -4.55
C GLN A 168 -6.41 33.58 -5.72
N VAL A 169 -7.40 32.76 -6.07
CA VAL A 169 -8.27 32.95 -7.23
C VAL A 169 -9.63 33.57 -6.84
N GLY A 170 -9.94 33.64 -5.54
CA GLY A 170 -11.19 34.21 -5.02
C GLY A 170 -12.45 33.36 -5.27
N LEU A 171 -12.27 32.10 -5.68
CA LEU A 171 -13.34 31.13 -5.99
C LEU A 171 -13.29 29.94 -5.04
N GLU A 172 -13.19 30.21 -3.74
CA GLU A 172 -12.89 29.20 -2.73
C GLU A 172 -13.94 28.10 -2.65
N GLU A 173 -15.21 28.49 -2.57
CA GLU A 173 -16.32 27.54 -2.44
C GLU A 173 -16.47 26.63 -3.67
N PHE A 174 -16.29 27.17 -4.88
CA PHE A 174 -16.36 26.40 -6.13
C PHE A 174 -15.21 25.42 -6.27
N VAL A 175 -13.97 25.86 -6.04
CA VAL A 175 -12.77 25.03 -6.21
C VAL A 175 -12.71 23.92 -5.15
N VAL A 176 -13.07 24.20 -3.90
CA VAL A 176 -13.10 23.20 -2.82
C VAL A 176 -14.21 22.16 -3.07
N THR A 177 -15.40 22.59 -3.51
CA THR A 177 -16.51 21.69 -3.84
C THR A 177 -16.14 20.79 -5.02
N LEU A 178 -15.60 21.39 -6.09
CA LEU A 178 -15.17 20.66 -7.28
C LEU A 178 -14.07 19.64 -6.95
N TRP A 179 -13.08 20.03 -6.14
CA TRP A 179 -12.03 19.12 -5.68
C TRP A 179 -12.59 17.98 -4.84
N THR A 180 -13.54 18.25 -3.94
CA THR A 180 -14.14 17.21 -3.08
C THR A 180 -14.79 16.10 -3.92
N ILE A 181 -15.40 16.46 -5.05
CA ILE A 181 -16.00 15.51 -6.00
C ILE A 181 -14.92 14.84 -6.86
N LEU A 182 -14.01 15.62 -7.47
CA LEU A 182 -12.99 15.12 -8.39
C LEU A 182 -11.90 14.28 -7.72
N ARG A 183 -11.65 14.48 -6.42
CA ARG A 183 -10.61 13.76 -5.67
C ARG A 183 -10.78 12.24 -5.78
N TRP A 184 -12.01 11.73 -5.67
CA TRP A 184 -12.27 10.28 -5.75
C TRP A 184 -11.98 9.70 -7.14
N PRO A 185 -12.54 10.25 -8.25
CA PRO A 185 -12.16 9.86 -9.60
C PRO A 185 -10.66 9.95 -9.87
N VAL A 186 -9.99 11.02 -9.43
CA VAL A 186 -8.54 11.21 -9.64
C VAL A 186 -7.75 10.10 -8.95
N ILE A 187 -8.10 9.73 -7.71
CA ILE A 187 -7.45 8.63 -7.00
C ILE A 187 -7.70 7.30 -7.72
N VAL A 188 -8.93 7.03 -8.15
CA VAL A 188 -9.26 5.80 -8.89
C VAL A 188 -8.47 5.72 -10.20
N LEU A 189 -8.43 6.80 -10.98
CA LEU A 189 -7.66 6.88 -12.21
C LEU A 189 -6.17 6.68 -11.93
N LEU A 190 -5.64 7.32 -10.90
CA LEU A 190 -4.24 7.17 -10.50
C LEU A 190 -3.91 5.72 -10.12
N LEU A 191 -4.84 4.97 -9.51
CA LEU A 191 -4.65 3.57 -9.14
C LEU A 191 -4.96 2.58 -10.29
N MET A 192 -5.56 3.05 -11.38
CA MET A 192 -5.87 2.24 -12.56
C MET A 192 -4.74 2.17 -13.59
N VAL A 193 -3.80 3.12 -13.56
CA VAL A 193 -2.64 3.20 -14.48
C VAL A 193 -1.49 2.36 -13.94
#